data_AF-A0A6M1SBW1-F1
#
_entry.id   AF-A0A6M1SBW1-F1
#
_cell.length_a   1.000
_cell.length_b   1.000
_cell.length_c   1.000
_cell.angle_alpha   90.00
_cell.angle_beta   90.00
_cell.angle_gamma   90.00
#
_symmetry.space_group_name_H-M   'P 1'
#
loop_
_entity.id
_entity.type
_entity.pdbx_description
1 polymer ?
#
loop_
_entity_poly.entity_id
_entity_poly.type
_entity_poly.pdbx_seq_one_letter_code
_entity_poly.pdbx_strand_id
1 'polypeptide(L)'
;MRILDTHLHLIYPDRFTYEWIGPGHKLNKPWIAEAYFAEARALGIESALHMEVDVAEADIESETAFVVGLSGIVGAVAACRPEDEDFAALLDRTLAAGDGKVKGLRRILHEVPDDVSLAPIFAENLKRLVPLNLTFDLCLRADQLHLGVRLAKLLPELQFVLDHCGNPDIARQGLDPWRTALAEVAALPNVVGKVSGLVNHCAPGWDAEMLRPYIEHMIESFGWDRVIWGSDHPVATTTGGTLTNWVNAARAVVAKASDYEQAALFHRNAERIYRV
;
A
#
# COMPACT_ATOMS: atom_id res chain seq x y z
N MET A 1 -0.60 -18.31 11.92
CA MET A 1 -1.15 -18.00 10.58
C MET A 1 -0.14 -17.16 9.85
N ARG A 2 0.22 -17.58 8.63
CA ARG A 2 1.21 -16.93 7.78
C ARG A 2 0.69 -15.61 7.23
N ILE A 3 1.54 -14.58 7.20
CA ILE A 3 1.25 -13.25 6.64
C ILE A 3 2.36 -12.87 5.65
N LEU A 4 1.95 -12.36 4.48
CA LEU A 4 2.78 -11.58 3.58
C LEU A 4 2.38 -10.12 3.75
N ASP A 5 3.28 -9.30 4.30
CA ASP A 5 3.01 -7.88 4.47
C ASP A 5 3.12 -7.15 3.13
N THR A 6 2.02 -6.61 2.60
CA THR A 6 2.02 -5.92 1.31
C THR A 6 2.32 -4.43 1.35
N HIS A 7 2.59 -3.88 2.54
CA HIS A 7 2.77 -2.44 2.73
C HIS A 7 3.80 -2.16 3.83
N LEU A 8 5.07 -2.41 3.53
CA LEU A 8 6.16 -2.11 4.45
C LEU A 8 7.03 -0.97 3.91
N HIS A 9 7.12 0.13 4.65
CA HIS A 9 8.09 1.19 4.40
C HIS A 9 9.36 0.91 5.20
N LEU A 10 10.51 1.11 4.58
CA LEU A 10 11.81 1.05 5.25
C LEU A 10 12.55 2.36 5.05
N ILE A 11 13.07 2.94 6.14
CA ILE A 11 13.68 4.26 6.11
C ILE A 11 15.15 4.12 6.48
N TYR A 12 16.01 4.50 5.55
CA TYR A 12 17.47 4.54 5.66
C TYR A 12 17.98 5.98 5.46
N PRO A 13 17.94 6.85 6.48
CA PRO A 13 18.33 8.26 6.35
C PRO A 13 19.79 8.48 5.96
N ASP A 14 20.66 7.50 6.25
CA ASP A 14 22.08 7.54 5.87
C ASP A 14 22.32 7.18 4.39
N ARG A 15 21.27 6.80 3.65
CA ARG A 15 21.36 6.34 2.26
C ARG A 15 20.53 7.15 1.28
N PHE A 16 19.33 7.56 1.70
CA PHE A 16 18.35 8.20 0.83
C PHE A 16 17.79 9.45 1.47
N THR A 17 17.32 10.35 0.61
CA THR A 17 16.71 11.62 1.00
C THR A 17 15.20 11.46 1.04
N TYR A 18 14.58 11.81 2.17
CA TYR A 18 13.13 11.82 2.34
C TYR A 18 12.69 13.26 2.59
N GLU A 19 12.32 13.99 1.54
CA GLU A 19 12.08 15.45 1.62
C GLU A 19 10.95 15.82 2.58
N TRP A 20 9.97 14.92 2.74
CA TRP A 20 8.84 15.09 3.64
C TRP A 20 9.17 14.79 5.13
N ILE A 21 10.32 14.16 5.43
CA ILE A 21 10.73 13.81 6.80
C ILE A 21 11.67 14.90 7.36
N GLY A 22 11.08 15.96 7.91
CA GLY A 22 11.83 17.06 8.52
C GLY A 22 12.37 16.78 9.94
N PRO A 23 13.19 17.70 10.49
CA PRO A 23 13.59 17.67 11.90
C PRO A 23 12.38 17.60 12.84
N GLY A 24 12.40 16.66 13.79
CA GLY A 24 11.32 16.47 14.76
C GLY A 24 10.16 15.59 14.27
N HIS A 25 10.15 15.16 13.00
CA HIS A 25 9.19 14.17 12.52
C HIS A 25 9.40 12.82 13.23
N LYS A 26 8.33 12.13 13.64
CA LYS A 26 8.42 10.85 14.40
C LYS A 26 9.17 9.74 13.65
N LEU A 27 9.17 9.82 12.33
CA LEU A 27 9.86 8.89 11.45
C LEU A 27 11.28 9.32 11.07
N ASN A 28 11.77 10.45 11.60
CA ASN A 28 13.14 10.93 11.37
C ASN A 28 14.16 10.13 12.20
N LYS A 29 14.28 8.84 11.87
CA LYS A 29 15.22 7.86 12.41
C LYS A 29 15.23 6.62 11.51
N PRO A 30 16.24 5.74 11.63
CA PRO A 30 16.27 4.50 10.85
C PRO A 30 15.11 3.55 11.21
N TRP A 31 14.50 2.97 10.17
CA TRP A 31 13.52 1.90 10.24
C TRP A 31 13.95 0.80 9.27
N ILE A 32 14.83 -0.07 9.75
CA ILE A 32 15.56 -1.04 8.93
C ILE A 32 14.89 -2.43 8.94
N ALA A 33 15.12 -3.21 7.89
CA ALA A 33 14.49 -4.51 7.70
C ALA A 33 14.78 -5.49 8.85
N GLU A 34 16.01 -5.48 9.37
CA GLU A 34 16.43 -6.37 10.46
C GLU A 34 15.60 -6.12 11.73
N ALA A 35 15.39 -4.84 12.08
CA ALA A 35 14.61 -4.46 13.25
C ALA A 35 13.12 -4.80 13.06
N TYR A 36 12.57 -4.55 11.88
CA TYR A 36 11.20 -4.93 11.54
C TYR A 36 10.98 -6.45 11.65
N PHE A 37 11.81 -7.26 10.99
CA PHE A 37 11.65 -8.72 10.98
C PHE A 37 11.92 -9.38 12.34
N ALA A 38 12.66 -8.74 13.24
CA ALA A 38 12.84 -9.21 14.61
C ALA A 38 11.51 -9.23 15.40
N GLU A 39 10.61 -8.26 15.18
CA GLU A 39 9.24 -8.27 15.74
C GLU A 39 8.28 -9.07 14.85
N ALA A 40 8.30 -8.82 13.54
CA ALA A 40 7.30 -9.29 12.59
C ALA A 40 7.18 -10.83 12.53
N ARG A 41 8.31 -11.56 12.67
CA ARG A 41 8.32 -13.03 12.61
C ARG A 41 7.51 -13.67 13.72
N ALA A 42 7.55 -13.14 14.95
CA ALA A 42 6.75 -13.64 16.06
C ALA A 42 5.24 -13.46 15.83
N LEU A 43 4.89 -12.45 15.02
CA LEU A 43 3.52 -12.16 14.61
C LEU A 43 3.07 -13.02 13.42
N GLY A 44 3.94 -13.85 12.84
CA GLY A 44 3.64 -14.69 11.68
C GLY A 44 3.84 -14.01 10.33
N ILE A 45 4.45 -12.83 10.30
CA ILE A 45 4.87 -12.17 9.05
C ILE A 45 6.20 -12.79 8.62
N GLU A 46 6.18 -13.54 7.53
CA GLU A 46 7.33 -14.31 7.04
C GLU A 46 8.12 -13.57 5.96
N SER A 47 7.44 -12.68 5.24
CA SER A 47 7.96 -11.91 4.12
C SER A 47 7.16 -10.64 3.93
N ALA A 48 7.73 -9.67 3.21
CA ALA A 48 7.09 -8.41 2.90
C ALA A 48 7.36 -7.95 1.47
N LEU A 49 6.44 -7.15 0.94
CA LEU A 49 6.69 -6.24 -0.16
C LEU A 49 7.15 -4.91 0.41
N HIS A 50 8.26 -4.38 -0.09
CA HIS A 50 8.63 -3.00 0.15
C HIS A 50 7.64 -2.07 -0.57
N MET A 51 7.16 -1.05 0.11
CA MET A 51 6.42 0.06 -0.47
C MET A 51 7.30 1.30 -0.42
N GLU A 52 7.44 1.96 -1.57
CA GLU A 52 8.17 3.23 -1.71
C GLU A 52 7.77 4.26 -0.65
N VAL A 53 8.73 5.09 -0.27
CA VAL A 53 8.61 6.03 0.87
C VAL A 53 8.70 7.49 0.40
N ASP A 54 8.39 7.76 -0.87
CA ASP A 54 8.56 9.05 -1.55
C ASP A 54 9.93 9.69 -1.28
N VAL A 55 10.96 8.90 -1.53
CA VAL A 55 12.34 9.41 -1.58
C VAL A 55 12.47 10.47 -2.66
N ALA A 56 13.48 11.33 -2.54
CA ALA A 56 13.83 12.27 -3.60
C ALA A 56 13.99 11.52 -4.94
N GLU A 57 13.62 12.17 -6.05
CA GLU A 57 13.55 11.49 -7.35
C GLU A 57 14.89 10.86 -7.79
N ALA A 58 16.00 11.50 -7.44
CA ALA A 58 17.35 10.99 -7.70
C ALA A 58 17.64 9.66 -6.96
N ASP A 59 16.91 9.35 -5.89
CA ASP A 59 17.12 8.18 -5.04
C ASP A 59 16.16 7.01 -5.38
N ILE A 60 15.13 7.21 -6.21
CA ILE A 60 14.10 6.18 -6.52
C ILE A 60 14.70 4.85 -6.99
N GLU A 61 15.64 4.93 -7.94
CA GLU A 61 16.31 3.77 -8.51
C GLU A 61 17.21 3.08 -7.47
N SER A 62 17.93 3.88 -6.68
CA SER A 62 18.87 3.39 -5.67
C SER A 62 18.13 2.76 -4.48
N GLU A 63 16.99 3.33 -4.06
CA GLU A 63 16.11 2.75 -3.06
C GLU A 63 15.63 1.38 -3.53
N THR A 64 15.08 1.30 -4.74
CA THR A 64 14.59 0.05 -5.33
C THR A 64 15.69 -1.01 -5.40
N ALA A 65 16.87 -0.67 -5.92
CA ALA A 65 18.01 -1.58 -6.01
C ALA A 65 18.45 -2.11 -4.64
N PHE A 66 18.42 -1.25 -3.62
CA PHE A 66 18.84 -1.61 -2.27
C PHE A 66 17.83 -2.53 -1.58
N VAL A 67 16.55 -2.16 -1.58
CA VAL A 67 15.52 -2.84 -0.78
C VAL A 67 15.21 -4.24 -1.30
N VAL A 68 15.29 -4.48 -2.61
CA VAL A 68 15.06 -5.83 -3.18
C VAL A 68 16.17 -6.83 -2.82
N GLY A 69 17.32 -6.34 -2.35
CA GLY A 69 18.43 -7.14 -1.83
C GLY A 69 18.30 -7.49 -0.34
N LEU A 70 17.34 -6.91 0.38
CA LEU A 70 17.17 -7.13 1.81
C LEU A 70 16.50 -8.47 2.13
N SER A 71 16.94 -9.11 3.21
CA SER A 71 16.38 -10.38 3.67
C SER A 71 14.91 -10.22 4.08
N GLY A 72 14.05 -11.12 3.61
CA GLY A 72 12.60 -11.10 3.85
C GLY A 72 11.80 -10.22 2.89
N ILE A 73 12.45 -9.40 2.07
CA ILE A 73 11.78 -8.62 1.01
C ILE A 73 11.65 -9.48 -0.26
N VAL A 74 10.41 -9.80 -0.62
CA VAL A 74 10.08 -10.69 -1.77
C VAL A 74 9.68 -9.91 -3.03
N GLY A 75 9.46 -8.60 -2.89
CA GLY A 75 9.22 -7.70 -4.00
C GLY A 75 9.17 -6.24 -3.54
N ALA A 76 9.05 -5.33 -4.49
CA ALA A 76 8.89 -3.91 -4.24
C ALA A 76 7.79 -3.30 -5.10
N VAL A 77 7.04 -2.37 -4.51
CA VAL A 77 6.24 -1.38 -5.21
C VAL A 77 7.06 -0.09 -5.20
N ALA A 78 7.61 0.28 -6.35
CA ALA A 78 8.57 1.38 -6.47
C ALA A 78 7.89 2.74 -6.71
N ALA A 79 8.56 3.83 -6.33
CA ALA A 79 8.08 5.17 -6.65
C ALA A 79 8.12 5.41 -8.16
N CYS A 80 7.24 6.27 -8.65
CA CYS A 80 7.23 6.70 -10.04
C CYS A 80 6.66 8.10 -10.19
N ARG A 81 6.71 8.65 -11.42
CA ARG A 81 6.11 9.92 -11.83
C ARG A 81 5.39 9.77 -13.17
N PRO A 82 4.18 9.16 -13.21
CA PRO A 82 3.46 8.95 -14.48
C PRO A 82 3.10 10.27 -15.17
N GLU A 83 3.12 11.38 -14.44
CA GLU A 83 2.96 12.74 -14.95
C GLU A 83 4.11 13.24 -15.83
N ASP A 84 5.28 12.59 -15.79
CA ASP A 84 6.48 13.05 -16.50
C ASP A 84 6.62 12.44 -17.90
N GLU A 85 7.17 13.22 -18.83
CA GLU A 85 7.50 12.75 -20.18
C GLU A 85 8.56 11.62 -20.18
N ASP A 86 9.48 11.66 -19.20
CA ASP A 86 10.56 10.69 -19.03
C ASP A 86 10.15 9.43 -18.25
N PHE A 87 8.87 9.25 -17.91
CA PHE A 87 8.38 8.08 -17.16
C PHE A 87 8.83 6.75 -17.76
N ALA A 88 8.83 6.63 -19.09
CA ALA A 88 9.27 5.41 -19.75
C ALA A 88 10.73 5.06 -19.43
N ALA A 89 11.61 6.06 -19.47
CA ALA A 89 13.02 5.88 -19.16
C ALA A 89 13.23 5.58 -17.66
N LEU A 90 12.49 6.26 -16.78
CA LEU A 90 12.52 5.97 -15.34
C LEU A 90 12.07 4.52 -15.07
N LEU A 91 10.95 4.09 -15.67
CA LEU A 91 10.43 2.73 -15.53
C LEU A 91 11.47 1.69 -15.93
N ASP A 92 12.12 1.85 -17.09
CA ASP A 92 13.14 0.92 -17.57
C ASP A 92 14.32 0.80 -16.58
N ARG A 93 14.78 1.94 -16.03
CA ARG A 93 15.88 1.96 -15.05
C ARG A 93 15.47 1.34 -13.71
N THR A 94 14.27 1.66 -13.20
CA THR A 94 13.73 1.07 -11.98
C THR A 94 13.56 -0.44 -12.10
N LEU A 95 13.10 -0.94 -13.25
CA LEU A 95 12.98 -2.39 -13.51
C LEU A 95 14.34 -3.08 -13.54
N ALA A 96 15.33 -2.48 -14.20
CA ALA A 96 16.68 -2.99 -14.24
C ALA A 96 17.32 -3.02 -12.84
N ALA A 97 17.09 -1.98 -12.04
CA ALA A 97 17.54 -1.87 -10.66
C ALA A 97 16.91 -2.92 -9.74
N GLY A 98 15.62 -3.21 -9.93
CA GLY A 98 14.87 -4.09 -9.05
C GLY A 98 15.02 -5.59 -9.32
N ASP A 99 15.88 -6.03 -10.24
CA ASP A 99 16.25 -7.45 -10.46
C ASP A 99 15.04 -8.42 -10.52
N GLY A 100 14.00 -8.05 -11.28
CA GLY A 100 12.77 -8.85 -11.43
C GLY A 100 11.84 -8.87 -10.20
N LYS A 101 12.18 -8.12 -9.14
CA LYS A 101 11.40 -8.00 -7.91
C LYS A 101 10.53 -6.75 -7.84
N VAL A 102 10.57 -5.86 -8.83
CA VAL A 102 9.53 -4.81 -8.96
C VAL A 102 8.20 -5.46 -9.35
N LYS A 103 7.18 -5.33 -8.49
CA LYS A 103 5.86 -5.95 -8.68
C LYS A 103 4.75 -4.93 -8.93
N GLY A 104 5.00 -3.67 -8.65
CA GLY A 104 4.10 -2.55 -8.91
C GLY A 104 4.81 -1.23 -8.82
N LEU A 105 4.06 -0.15 -9.08
CA LEU A 105 4.50 1.22 -8.85
C LEU A 105 3.47 1.98 -8.01
N ARG A 106 3.92 3.04 -7.33
CA ARG A 106 3.03 3.96 -6.62
C ARG A 106 3.41 5.42 -6.92
N ARG A 107 2.38 6.26 -6.94
CA ARG A 107 2.48 7.71 -6.81
C ARG A 107 1.56 8.14 -5.66
N ILE A 108 2.08 8.93 -4.72
CA ILE A 108 1.32 9.45 -3.59
C ILE A 108 0.37 10.57 -4.06
N LEU A 109 -0.84 10.20 -4.50
CA LEU A 109 -1.79 11.13 -5.12
C LEU A 109 -2.45 12.08 -4.11
N HIS A 110 -2.50 11.73 -2.82
CA HIS A 110 -3.07 12.62 -1.81
C HIS A 110 -2.18 13.84 -1.44
N GLU A 111 -0.91 13.84 -1.85
CA GLU A 111 0.05 14.93 -1.59
C GLU A 111 0.23 15.86 -2.81
N VAL A 112 -0.47 15.61 -3.92
CA VAL A 112 -0.36 16.40 -5.15
C VAL A 112 -1.73 16.92 -5.63
N PRO A 113 -1.78 17.95 -6.50
CA PRO A 113 -3.03 18.40 -7.09
C PRO A 113 -3.73 17.29 -7.88
N ASP A 114 -5.06 17.23 -7.79
CA ASP A 114 -5.89 16.24 -8.50
C ASP A 114 -5.60 16.21 -10.02
N ASP A 115 -5.30 17.39 -10.60
CA ASP A 115 -4.98 17.59 -12.01
C ASP A 115 -3.83 16.71 -12.51
N VAL A 116 -2.90 16.32 -11.63
CA VAL A 116 -1.78 15.40 -11.96
C VAL A 116 -2.33 14.07 -12.48
N SER A 117 -3.29 13.48 -11.77
CA SER A 117 -3.91 12.21 -12.17
C SER A 117 -4.98 12.35 -13.27
N LEU A 118 -5.49 13.57 -13.46
CA LEU A 118 -6.46 13.88 -14.52
C LEU A 118 -5.80 14.09 -15.88
N ALA A 119 -4.55 14.52 -15.90
CA ALA A 119 -3.78 14.74 -17.12
C ALA A 119 -3.73 13.47 -18.00
N PRO A 120 -3.92 13.59 -19.34
CA PRO A 120 -3.89 12.43 -20.24
C PRO A 120 -2.59 11.62 -20.17
N ILE A 121 -1.45 12.31 -20.03
CA ILE A 121 -0.11 11.69 -19.97
C ILE A 121 -0.02 10.66 -18.83
N PHE A 122 -0.68 10.91 -17.71
CA PHE A 122 -0.68 10.02 -16.54
C PHE A 122 -1.23 8.63 -16.92
N ALA A 123 -2.43 8.60 -17.50
CA ALA A 123 -3.05 7.35 -17.93
C ALA A 123 -2.32 6.71 -19.13
N GLU A 124 -1.77 7.52 -20.04
CA GLU A 124 -0.96 7.03 -21.17
C GLU A 124 0.31 6.31 -20.70
N ASN A 125 0.99 6.85 -19.70
CA ASN A 125 2.18 6.26 -19.11
C ASN A 125 1.85 5.00 -18.31
N LEU A 126 0.76 4.99 -17.53
CA LEU A 126 0.34 3.80 -16.80
C LEU A 126 0.00 2.59 -17.70
N LYS A 127 -0.39 2.79 -18.96
CA LYS A 127 -0.60 1.68 -19.92
C LYS A 127 0.63 0.79 -20.09
N ARG A 128 1.84 1.35 -19.89
CA ARG A 128 3.11 0.62 -20.02
C ARG A 128 3.25 -0.50 -18.99
N LEU A 129 2.50 -0.44 -17.88
CA LEU A 129 2.54 -1.44 -16.82
C LEU A 129 1.82 -2.74 -17.18
N VAL A 130 0.82 -2.67 -18.07
CA VAL A 130 -0.03 -3.81 -18.47
C VAL A 130 0.79 -4.98 -19.03
N PRO A 131 1.61 -4.82 -20.09
CA PRO A 131 2.39 -5.95 -20.65
C PRO A 131 3.46 -6.48 -19.68
N LEU A 132 3.84 -5.70 -18.68
CA LEU A 132 4.80 -6.07 -17.64
C LEU A 132 4.13 -6.78 -16.44
N ASN A 133 2.79 -6.89 -16.47
CA ASN A 133 1.95 -7.38 -15.38
C ASN A 133 2.10 -6.59 -14.06
N LEU A 134 2.65 -5.37 -14.07
CA LEU A 134 2.83 -4.59 -12.84
C LEU A 134 1.52 -4.02 -12.32
N THR A 135 1.40 -3.88 -11.00
CA THR A 135 0.27 -3.14 -10.38
C THR A 135 0.54 -1.64 -10.35
N PHE A 136 -0.54 -0.87 -10.19
CA PHE A 136 -0.46 0.52 -9.75
C PHE A 136 -1.23 0.72 -8.45
N ASP A 137 -0.56 1.20 -7.42
CA ASP A 137 -1.14 1.40 -6.09
C ASP A 137 -1.72 2.84 -5.99
N LEU A 138 -3.01 2.93 -5.63
CA LEU A 138 -3.80 4.15 -5.53
C LEU A 138 -3.76 4.67 -4.09
N CYS A 139 -2.84 5.60 -3.80
CA CYS A 139 -2.77 6.31 -2.52
C CYS A 139 -3.55 7.62 -2.57
N LEU A 140 -4.82 7.57 -2.16
CA LEU A 140 -5.82 8.64 -2.30
C LEU A 140 -6.44 8.98 -0.94
N ARG A 141 -6.91 10.21 -0.75
CA ARG A 141 -7.81 10.54 0.37
C ARG A 141 -9.23 10.00 0.09
N ALA A 142 -10.06 9.91 1.13
CA ALA A 142 -11.45 9.48 1.00
C ALA A 142 -12.27 10.34 0.02
N ASP A 143 -12.01 11.65 -0.05
CA ASP A 143 -12.67 12.57 -1.00
C ASP A 143 -12.15 12.44 -2.45
N GLN A 144 -11.01 11.77 -2.65
CA GLN A 144 -10.36 11.58 -3.95
C GLN A 144 -10.64 10.20 -4.59
N LEU A 145 -11.43 9.32 -3.97
CA LEU A 145 -11.69 7.96 -4.50
C LEU A 145 -12.25 7.95 -5.93
N HIS A 146 -12.98 9.01 -6.31
CA HIS A 146 -13.49 9.20 -7.65
C HIS A 146 -12.39 9.30 -8.74
N LEU A 147 -11.18 9.77 -8.38
CA LEU A 147 -10.01 9.79 -9.26
C LEU A 147 -9.52 8.37 -9.55
N GLY A 148 -9.50 7.51 -8.52
CA GLY A 148 -9.21 6.08 -8.66
C GLY A 148 -10.23 5.38 -9.55
N VAL A 149 -11.53 5.64 -9.37
CA VAL A 149 -12.59 5.12 -10.24
C VAL A 149 -12.35 5.50 -11.70
N ARG A 150 -11.97 6.75 -11.96
CA ARG A 150 -11.67 7.24 -13.31
C ARG A 150 -10.49 6.48 -13.93
N LEU A 151 -9.36 6.38 -13.23
CA LEU A 151 -8.17 5.68 -13.74
C LEU A 151 -8.45 4.19 -14.00
N ALA A 152 -9.14 3.51 -13.09
CA ALA A 152 -9.50 2.11 -13.23
C ALA A 152 -10.43 1.84 -14.42
N LYS A 153 -11.36 2.76 -14.71
CA LYS A 153 -12.23 2.70 -15.91
C LYS A 153 -11.46 2.99 -17.20
N LEU A 154 -10.49 3.89 -17.17
CA LEU A 154 -9.66 4.23 -18.34
C LEU A 154 -8.69 3.09 -18.70
N LEU A 155 -8.25 2.32 -17.72
CA LEU A 155 -7.25 1.27 -17.85
C LEU A 155 -7.78 -0.07 -17.32
N PRO A 156 -8.83 -0.66 -17.93
CA PRO A 156 -9.47 -1.87 -17.42
C PRO A 156 -8.55 -3.10 -17.38
N GLU A 157 -7.46 -3.09 -18.16
CA GLU A 157 -6.44 -4.15 -18.20
C GLU A 157 -5.36 -4.00 -17.12
N LEU A 158 -5.25 -2.82 -16.49
CA LEU A 158 -4.28 -2.58 -15.42
C LEU A 158 -4.86 -3.01 -14.08
N GLN A 159 -4.11 -3.80 -13.34
CA GLN A 159 -4.43 -4.17 -11.96
C GLN A 159 -4.10 -2.99 -11.03
N PHE A 160 -5.12 -2.40 -10.43
CA PHE A 160 -4.98 -1.39 -9.40
C PHE A 160 -5.10 -2.00 -8.01
N VAL A 161 -4.45 -1.35 -7.04
CA VAL A 161 -4.53 -1.68 -5.63
C VAL A 161 -4.89 -0.41 -4.85
N LEU A 162 -6.06 -0.37 -4.21
CA LEU A 162 -6.46 0.75 -3.38
C LEU A 162 -5.77 0.66 -2.03
N ASP A 163 -4.91 1.64 -1.71
CA ASP A 163 -4.21 1.69 -0.44
C ASP A 163 -5.13 2.10 0.72
N HIS A 164 -4.76 1.64 1.91
CA HIS A 164 -5.28 2.08 3.20
C HIS A 164 -6.80 2.13 3.35
N CYS A 165 -7.50 1.17 2.75
CA CYS A 165 -8.98 1.16 2.70
C CYS A 165 -9.59 2.45 2.12
N GLY A 166 -8.86 3.19 1.28
CA GLY A 166 -9.30 4.50 0.79
C GLY A 166 -9.31 5.61 1.85
N ASN A 167 -8.47 5.49 2.89
CA ASN A 167 -8.21 6.51 3.92
C ASN A 167 -9.49 7.12 4.57
N PRO A 168 -10.35 6.30 5.21
CA PRO A 168 -11.52 6.81 5.92
C PRO A 168 -11.14 7.75 7.08
N ASP A 169 -12.02 8.71 7.41
CA ASP A 169 -11.87 9.60 8.58
C ASP A 169 -12.29 8.88 9.87
N ILE A 170 -11.43 7.97 10.34
CA ILE A 170 -11.70 7.15 11.54
C ILE A 170 -11.75 8.02 12.81
N ALA A 171 -10.94 9.08 12.88
CA ALA A 171 -10.90 10.00 14.01
C ALA A 171 -12.27 10.64 14.28
N ARG A 172 -13.05 10.91 13.24
CA ARG A 172 -14.43 11.41 13.35
C ARG A 172 -15.50 10.31 13.27
N GLN A 173 -15.10 9.04 13.32
CA GLN A 173 -15.98 7.88 13.14
C GLN A 173 -16.80 7.97 11.84
N GLY A 174 -16.21 8.56 10.79
CA GLY A 174 -16.87 8.80 9.52
C GLY A 174 -16.93 7.53 8.68
N LEU A 175 -18.09 6.86 8.66
CA LEU A 175 -18.37 5.78 7.71
C LEU A 175 -18.92 6.31 6.39
N ASP A 176 -19.82 7.29 6.43
CA ASP A 176 -20.35 7.94 5.24
C ASP A 176 -19.74 9.34 5.08
N PRO A 177 -19.46 9.81 3.85
CA PRO A 177 -19.77 9.18 2.56
C PRO A 177 -18.75 8.12 2.08
N TRP A 178 -17.73 7.81 2.88
CA TRP A 178 -16.66 6.88 2.51
C TRP A 178 -17.16 5.52 2.04
N ARG A 179 -18.14 4.90 2.71
CA ARG A 179 -18.68 3.58 2.33
C ARG A 179 -19.20 3.56 0.90
N THR A 180 -19.95 4.58 0.51
CA THR A 180 -20.51 4.74 -0.84
C THR A 180 -19.39 4.88 -1.86
N ALA A 181 -18.44 5.77 -1.62
CA ALA A 181 -17.31 5.99 -2.52
C ALA A 181 -16.41 4.74 -2.65
N LEU A 182 -16.21 4.01 -1.55
CA LEU A 182 -15.48 2.75 -1.56
C LEU A 182 -16.21 1.68 -2.38
N ALA A 183 -17.53 1.55 -2.24
CA ALA A 183 -18.33 0.59 -3.00
C ALA A 183 -18.25 0.87 -4.51
N GLU A 184 -18.18 2.14 -4.93
CA GLU A 184 -17.97 2.51 -6.33
C GLU A 184 -16.61 2.05 -6.86
N VAL A 185 -15.55 2.16 -6.06
CA VAL A 185 -14.23 1.62 -6.40
C VAL A 185 -14.26 0.10 -6.46
N ALA A 186 -14.87 -0.55 -5.47
CA ALA A 186 -14.92 -2.00 -5.36
C ALA A 186 -15.73 -2.67 -6.48
N ALA A 187 -16.68 -1.95 -7.09
CA ALA A 187 -17.44 -2.41 -8.25
C ALA A 187 -16.57 -2.62 -9.50
N LEU A 188 -15.35 -2.07 -9.53
CA LEU A 188 -14.41 -2.22 -10.64
C LEU A 188 -13.59 -3.51 -10.47
N PRO A 189 -13.66 -4.47 -11.41
CA PRO A 189 -13.07 -5.79 -11.24
C PRO A 189 -11.54 -5.79 -11.24
N ASN A 190 -10.92 -4.76 -11.84
CA ASN A 190 -9.48 -4.57 -11.91
C ASN A 190 -8.91 -3.83 -10.68
N VAL A 191 -9.69 -3.62 -9.63
CA VAL A 191 -9.24 -3.02 -8.36
C VAL A 191 -9.28 -4.04 -7.22
N VAL A 192 -8.20 -4.10 -6.46
CA VAL A 192 -8.06 -4.85 -5.20
C VAL A 192 -8.03 -3.86 -4.04
N GLY A 193 -8.67 -4.18 -2.92
CA GLY A 193 -8.61 -3.38 -1.71
C GLY A 193 -7.49 -3.82 -0.76
N LYS A 194 -6.70 -2.87 -0.23
CA LYS A 194 -5.66 -3.16 0.76
C LYS A 194 -6.08 -2.72 2.15
N VAL A 195 -6.26 -3.70 3.03
CA VAL A 195 -6.51 -3.52 4.47
C VAL A 195 -5.20 -3.16 5.16
N SER A 196 -4.92 -1.86 5.25
CA SER A 196 -3.69 -1.28 5.79
C SER A 196 -3.97 0.14 6.29
N GLY A 197 -3.00 0.78 6.98
CA GLY A 197 -3.01 2.23 7.29
C GLY A 197 -4.16 2.78 8.12
N LEU A 198 -5.19 2.00 8.47
CA LEU A 198 -6.34 2.46 9.26
C LEU A 198 -5.89 3.06 10.60
N VAL A 199 -4.90 2.45 11.26
CA VAL A 199 -4.43 2.88 12.56
C VAL A 199 -3.80 4.29 12.55
N ASN A 200 -3.35 4.78 11.39
CA ASN A 200 -2.82 6.15 11.23
C ASN A 200 -3.88 7.23 11.46
N HIS A 201 -5.15 6.86 11.32
CA HIS A 201 -6.29 7.76 11.49
C HIS A 201 -6.97 7.59 12.85
N CYS A 202 -6.42 6.73 13.71
CA CYS A 202 -6.94 6.45 15.04
C CYS A 202 -6.26 7.28 16.13
N ALA A 203 -7.02 7.70 17.12
CA ALA A 203 -6.45 8.20 18.37
C ALA A 203 -5.80 7.04 19.18
N PRO A 204 -4.83 7.34 20.08
CA PRO A 204 -4.30 6.34 20.99
C PRO A 204 -5.40 5.62 21.77
N GLY A 205 -5.25 4.31 21.98
CA GLY A 205 -6.24 3.48 22.68
C GLY A 205 -7.33 2.88 21.78
N TRP A 206 -7.14 2.91 20.46
CA TRP A 206 -7.97 2.16 19.52
C TRP A 206 -7.90 0.65 19.77
N ASP A 207 -8.94 -0.07 19.34
CA ASP A 207 -9.02 -1.53 19.44
C ASP A 207 -9.61 -2.15 18.16
N ALA A 208 -9.80 -3.47 18.18
CA ALA A 208 -10.34 -4.21 17.04
C ALA A 208 -11.80 -3.81 16.72
N GLU A 209 -12.61 -3.47 17.72
CA GLU A 209 -14.02 -3.11 17.51
C GLU A 209 -14.17 -1.74 16.86
N MET A 210 -13.26 -0.80 17.15
CA MET A 210 -13.19 0.49 16.44
C MET A 210 -12.86 0.31 14.96
N LEU A 211 -12.01 -0.66 14.62
CA LEU A 211 -11.54 -0.91 13.25
C LEU A 211 -12.47 -1.83 12.46
N ARG A 212 -13.26 -2.65 13.17
CA ARG A 212 -14.17 -3.66 12.61
C ARG A 212 -15.06 -3.12 11.49
N PRO A 213 -15.78 -1.99 11.62
CA PRO A 213 -16.68 -1.51 10.57
C PRO A 213 -15.99 -1.21 9.25
N TYR A 214 -14.73 -0.76 9.29
CA TYR A 214 -13.96 -0.43 8.09
C TYR A 214 -13.42 -1.67 7.40
N ILE A 215 -12.90 -2.62 8.18
CA ILE A 215 -12.38 -3.89 7.67
C ILE A 215 -13.52 -4.75 7.10
N GLU A 216 -14.64 -4.86 7.81
CA GLU A 216 -15.82 -5.60 7.35
C GLU A 216 -16.39 -4.97 6.07
N HIS A 217 -16.54 -3.65 6.01
CA HIS A 217 -17.03 -2.98 4.79
C HIS A 217 -16.08 -3.16 3.58
N MET A 218 -14.76 -3.17 3.81
CA MET A 218 -13.78 -3.52 2.76
C MET A 218 -13.99 -4.94 2.23
N ILE A 219 -14.10 -5.92 3.13
CA ILE A 219 -14.29 -7.32 2.77
C ILE A 219 -15.64 -7.53 2.05
N GLU A 220 -16.71 -6.93 2.56
CA GLU A 220 -18.05 -7.00 1.97
C GLU A 220 -18.10 -6.36 0.57
N SER A 221 -17.41 -5.24 0.38
CA SER A 221 -17.43 -4.51 -0.90
C SER A 221 -16.58 -5.17 -1.98
N PHE A 222 -15.36 -5.60 -1.65
CA PHE A 222 -14.43 -6.17 -2.63
C PHE A 222 -14.61 -7.68 -2.82
N GLY A 223 -15.05 -8.37 -1.78
CA GLY A 223 -15.05 -9.83 -1.67
C GLY A 223 -13.68 -10.38 -1.26
N TRP A 224 -13.68 -11.57 -0.66
CA TRP A 224 -12.49 -12.20 -0.10
C TRP A 224 -11.36 -12.45 -1.10
N ASP A 225 -11.66 -12.60 -2.40
CA ASP A 225 -10.64 -12.83 -3.43
C ASP A 225 -9.97 -11.52 -3.94
N ARG A 226 -10.41 -10.35 -3.47
CA ARG A 226 -9.89 -9.04 -3.88
C ARG A 226 -9.53 -8.14 -2.70
N VAL A 227 -9.19 -8.73 -1.56
CA VAL A 227 -8.63 -8.02 -0.41
C VAL A 227 -7.27 -8.58 -0.02
N ILE A 228 -6.35 -7.69 0.32
CA ILE A 228 -5.00 -8.02 0.81
C ILE A 228 -4.72 -7.22 2.10
N TRP A 229 -3.83 -7.73 2.94
CA TRP A 229 -3.41 -7.06 4.18
C TRP A 229 -2.03 -6.41 4.05
N GLY A 230 -1.83 -5.27 4.72
CA GLY A 230 -0.52 -4.61 4.85
C GLY A 230 -0.36 -3.93 6.20
N SER A 231 0.88 -3.88 6.71
CA SER A 231 1.15 -3.32 8.03
C SER A 231 1.13 -1.80 8.06
N ASP A 232 1.58 -1.18 6.96
CA ASP A 232 1.91 0.24 6.88
C ASP A 232 2.96 0.66 7.93
N HIS A 233 3.84 -0.28 8.32
CA HIS A 233 4.94 0.00 9.22
C HIS A 233 6.01 0.85 8.50
N PRO A 234 6.62 1.85 9.16
CA PRO A 234 6.44 2.27 10.55
C PRO A 234 5.37 3.35 10.75
N VAL A 235 4.69 3.81 9.70
CA VAL A 235 3.68 4.88 9.77
C VAL A 235 2.58 4.51 10.77
N ALA A 236 2.17 3.24 10.78
CA ALA A 236 1.23 2.63 11.72
C ALA A 236 1.59 2.81 13.21
N THR A 237 2.84 3.14 13.52
CA THR A 237 3.33 3.37 14.90
C THR A 237 3.23 4.83 15.34
N THR A 238 2.93 5.76 14.42
CA THR A 238 3.00 7.21 14.68
C THR A 238 1.83 7.74 15.51
N THR A 239 0.70 7.04 15.55
CA THR A 239 -0.54 7.43 16.25
C THR A 239 -0.83 6.61 17.51
N GLY A 240 0.16 5.86 18.00
CA GLY A 240 0.06 5.10 19.25
C GLY A 240 -0.31 3.63 19.09
N GLY A 241 -0.38 3.12 17.85
CA GLY A 241 -0.41 1.69 17.55
C GLY A 241 0.97 1.05 17.57
N THR A 242 1.01 -0.29 17.58
CA THR A 242 2.22 -1.08 17.29
C THR A 242 1.90 -2.08 16.19
N LEU A 243 2.93 -2.65 15.55
CA LEU A 243 2.75 -3.73 14.58
C LEU A 243 1.98 -4.91 15.22
N THR A 244 2.36 -5.26 16.46
CA THR A 244 1.67 -6.26 17.27
C THR A 244 0.17 -5.94 17.46
N ASN A 245 -0.18 -4.72 17.85
CA ASN A 245 -1.58 -4.34 18.01
C ASN A 245 -2.36 -4.45 16.70
N TRP A 246 -1.77 -4.02 15.58
CA TRP A 246 -2.44 -4.03 14.28
C TRP A 246 -2.70 -5.44 13.77
N VAL A 247 -1.69 -6.32 13.84
CA VAL A 247 -1.87 -7.74 13.46
C VAL A 247 -2.94 -8.41 14.33
N ASN A 248 -2.92 -8.17 15.64
CA ASN A 248 -3.90 -8.78 16.55
C ASN A 248 -5.33 -8.26 16.29
N ALA A 249 -5.48 -6.96 16.00
CA ALA A 249 -6.79 -6.40 15.66
C ALA A 249 -7.34 -6.95 14.34
N ALA A 250 -6.51 -7.00 13.29
CA ALA A 250 -6.92 -7.59 12.01
C ALA A 250 -7.37 -9.05 12.19
N ARG A 251 -6.61 -9.86 12.94
CA ARG A 251 -6.97 -11.25 13.28
C ARG A 251 -8.27 -11.35 14.08
N ALA A 252 -8.47 -10.48 15.07
CA ALA A 252 -9.68 -10.48 15.88
C ALA A 252 -10.93 -10.14 15.05
N VAL A 253 -10.81 -9.24 14.07
CA VAL A 253 -11.93 -8.89 13.18
C VAL A 253 -12.34 -10.09 12.32
N VAL A 254 -11.38 -10.81 11.74
CA VAL A 254 -11.65 -11.96 10.85
C VAL A 254 -11.66 -13.33 11.54
N ALA A 255 -11.67 -13.37 12.88
CA ALA A 255 -11.51 -14.61 13.65
C ALA A 255 -12.58 -15.69 13.38
N LYS A 256 -13.76 -15.27 12.89
CA LYS A 256 -14.88 -16.16 12.54
C LYS A 256 -14.92 -16.56 11.06
N ALA A 257 -14.06 -15.97 10.23
CA ALA A 257 -13.94 -16.34 8.83
C ALA A 257 -13.29 -17.73 8.71
N SER A 258 -13.52 -18.41 7.60
CA SER A 258 -12.90 -19.70 7.29
C SER A 258 -11.38 -19.57 7.12
N ASP A 259 -10.66 -20.69 7.24
CA ASP A 259 -9.22 -20.74 6.98
C ASP A 259 -8.87 -20.26 5.56
N TYR A 260 -9.75 -20.50 4.58
CA TYR A 260 -9.59 -20.02 3.21
C TYR A 260 -9.64 -18.49 3.14
N GLU A 261 -10.66 -17.88 3.75
CA GLU A 261 -10.88 -16.43 3.75
C GLU A 261 -9.75 -15.70 4.49
N GLN A 262 -9.33 -16.23 5.65
CA GLN A 262 -8.19 -15.68 6.39
C GLN A 262 -6.90 -15.79 5.56
N ALA A 263 -6.63 -16.94 4.94
CA ALA A 263 -5.47 -17.10 4.07
C ALA A 263 -5.53 -16.17 2.83
N ALA A 264 -6.72 -15.96 2.26
CA ALA A 264 -6.94 -15.04 1.14
C ALA A 264 -6.50 -13.61 1.50
N LEU A 265 -6.97 -13.10 2.63
CA LEU A 265 -6.62 -11.76 3.13
C LEU A 265 -5.12 -11.64 3.48
N PHE A 266 -4.57 -12.60 4.22
CA PHE A 266 -3.24 -12.45 4.82
C PHE A 266 -2.07 -12.85 3.90
N HIS A 267 -2.27 -13.68 2.88
CA HIS A 267 -1.16 -13.99 1.96
C HIS A 267 -1.57 -14.41 0.55
N ARG A 268 -2.59 -15.26 0.34
CA ARG A 268 -2.83 -15.91 -0.97
C ARG A 268 -3.16 -14.91 -2.08
N ASN A 269 -3.97 -13.89 -1.78
CA ASN A 269 -4.27 -12.87 -2.78
C ASN A 269 -3.03 -12.07 -3.12
N ALA A 270 -2.22 -11.70 -2.13
CA ALA A 270 -0.99 -10.96 -2.35
C ALA A 270 0.01 -11.75 -3.21
N GLU A 271 0.20 -13.04 -2.91
CA GLU A 271 1.05 -13.95 -3.70
C GLU A 271 0.57 -14.03 -5.17
N ARG A 272 -0.73 -14.15 -5.40
CA ARG A 272 -1.31 -14.18 -6.75
C ARG A 272 -1.15 -12.84 -7.49
N ILE A 273 -1.45 -11.73 -6.82
CA ILE A 273 -1.49 -10.39 -7.43
C ILE A 273 -0.06 -9.94 -7.77
N TYR A 274 0.87 -10.09 -6.84
CA TYR A 274 2.25 -9.62 -6.98
C TYR A 274 3.21 -10.69 -7.54
N ARG A 275 2.76 -11.95 -7.66
CA ARG A 275 3.52 -13.09 -8.22
C ARG A 275 4.83 -13.32 -7.46
N VAL A 276 4.68 -13.56 -6.16
CA VAL A 276 5.76 -13.83 -5.18
C VAL A 276 5.52 -15.13 -4.45
#